data_AF-A0A1W1UAY8-F1
#
_entry.id   AF-A0A1W1UAY8-F1
#
_cell.length_a   1.000
_cell.length_b   1.000
_cell.length_c   1.000
_cell.angle_alpha   90.00
_cell.angle_beta   90.00
_cell.angle_gamma   90.00
#
_symmetry.space_group_name_H-M   'P 1'
#
loop_
_entity.id
_entity.type
_entity.pdbx_description
1 polymer ?
#
loop_
_entity_poly.entity_id
_entity_poly.type
_entity_poly.pdbx_seq_one_letter_code
_entity_poly.pdbx_strand_id
1 'polypeptide(L)'
;MTNMTLENTMFGKIAKRSGLKLNVYHIFLAILNFAALALAFWDAKGIAVLFVTVAYSLSLHLKYSQREEQRLTNELLEDILNKDTPLR
;
A
#
# COMPACT_ATOMS: atom_id res chain seq x y z
N MET A 1 -2.34 23.76 -25.23
CA MET A 1 -1.54 23.38 -24.03
C MET A 1 -1.85 21.93 -23.70
N THR A 2 -0.95 21.04 -24.07
CA THR A 2 -1.11 19.58 -23.96
C THR A 2 -0.98 19.18 -22.49
N ASN A 3 -2.08 18.73 -21.88
CA ASN A 3 -2.05 18.04 -20.60
C ASN A 3 -1.29 16.73 -20.79
N MET A 4 0.04 16.74 -20.58
CA MET A 4 0.83 15.53 -20.41
C MET A 4 0.42 14.88 -19.09
N THR A 5 -0.66 14.13 -19.12
CA THR A 5 -1.09 13.29 -18.01
C THR A 5 0.03 12.29 -17.74
N LEU A 6 0.50 12.25 -16.48
CA LEU A 6 1.52 11.32 -15.99
C LEU A 6 1.25 9.86 -16.38
N GLU A 7 0.01 9.51 -16.74
CA GLU A 7 -0.41 8.20 -17.26
C GLU A 7 0.35 7.72 -18.49
N ASN A 8 0.83 8.62 -19.36
CA ASN A 8 1.58 8.25 -20.57
C ASN A 8 3.09 8.09 -20.35
N THR A 9 3.60 8.37 -19.15
CA THR A 9 5.01 8.14 -18.83
C THR A 9 5.27 6.65 -18.52
N MET A 10 6.48 6.17 -18.78
CA MET A 10 6.90 4.80 -18.41
C MET A 10 6.61 4.50 -16.93
N PHE A 11 6.77 5.49 -16.05
CA PHE A 11 6.45 5.39 -14.63
C PHE A 11 4.95 5.15 -14.37
N GLY A 12 4.05 5.85 -15.08
CA GLY A 12 2.61 5.64 -14.99
C GLY A 12 2.16 4.24 -15.44
N LYS A 13 2.78 3.71 -16.51
CA LYS A 13 2.53 2.35 -17.00
C LYS A 13 3.03 1.27 -16.03
N ILE A 14 4.18 1.47 -15.40
CA ILE A 14 4.72 0.53 -14.39
C ILE A 14 3.87 0.53 -13.12
N ALA A 15 3.42 1.71 -12.66
CA ALA A 15 2.53 1.85 -11.52
C ALA A 15 1.18 1.15 -11.75
N LYS A 16 0.60 1.30 -12.95
CA LYS A 16 -0.67 0.65 -13.32
C LYS A 16 -0.55 -0.87 -13.44
N ARG A 17 0.57 -1.38 -13.97
CA ARG A 17 0.80 -2.83 -14.17
C ARG A 17 1.16 -3.58 -12.88
N SER A 18 1.74 -2.89 -11.90
CA SER A 18 2.09 -3.47 -10.60
C SER A 18 0.99 -3.34 -9.54
N GLY A 19 -0.15 -2.72 -9.86
CA GLY A 19 -1.19 -2.42 -8.87
C GLY A 19 -0.73 -1.42 -7.81
N LEU A 20 0.45 -0.81 -7.97
CA LEU A 20 0.94 0.29 -7.14
C LEU A 20 0.05 1.50 -7.42
N LYS A 21 -1.05 1.60 -6.68
CA LYS A 21 -1.58 2.91 -6.30
C LYS A 21 -0.40 3.61 -5.64
N LEU A 22 0.20 4.57 -6.32
CA LEU A 22 1.24 5.47 -5.79
C LEU A 22 0.62 6.27 -4.64
N ASN A 23 0.41 5.58 -3.53
CA ASN A 23 -0.08 6.13 -2.29
C ASN A 23 1.12 6.83 -1.68
N VAL A 24 1.00 8.14 -1.42
CA VAL A 24 2.04 8.96 -0.77
C VAL A 24 2.61 8.26 0.47
N TYR A 25 1.75 7.50 1.14
CA TYR A 25 2.07 6.61 2.23
C TYR A 25 3.16 5.56 1.91
N HIS A 26 3.07 4.82 0.81
CA HIS A 26 4.08 3.83 0.42
C HIS A 26 5.41 4.48 0.06
N ILE A 27 5.36 5.67 -0.55
CA ILE A 27 6.55 6.47 -0.86
C ILE A 27 7.22 6.93 0.44
N PHE A 28 6.43 7.42 1.40
CA PHE A 28 6.93 7.82 2.71
C PHE A 28 7.62 6.65 3.44
N LEU A 29 7.01 5.47 3.42
CA LEU A 29 7.61 4.27 4.04
C LEU A 29 8.88 3.79 3.35
N ALA A 30 8.94 3.89 2.02
CA ALA A 30 10.15 3.57 1.29
C ALA A 30 11.28 4.53 1.70
N ILE A 31 11.01 5.83 1.74
CA ILE A 31 11.97 6.85 2.19
C ILE A 31 12.40 6.62 3.65
N LEU A 32 11.44 6.34 4.54
CA LEU A 32 11.71 6.10 5.96
C LEU A 32 12.62 4.89 6.18
N ASN A 33 12.34 3.76 5.50
CA ASN A 33 13.20 2.58 5.60
C ASN A 33 14.57 2.81 4.96
N PHE A 34 14.66 3.55 3.85
CA PHE A 34 15.95 3.92 3.25
C PHE A 34 16.78 4.81 4.18
N ALA A 35 16.15 5.79 4.84
CA ALA A 35 16.82 6.65 5.80
C ALA A 35 17.31 5.85 7.03
N ALA A 36 16.48 4.95 7.55
CA ALA A 36 16.87 4.08 8.66
C ALA A 36 18.00 3.11 8.27
N LEU A 37 18.00 2.62 7.03
CA LEU A 37 19.04 1.75 6.49
C LEU A 37 20.35 2.50 6.33
N ALA A 38 20.32 3.72 5.77
CA ALA A 38 21.49 4.60 5.71
C ALA A 38 22.05 4.90 7.11
N LEU A 39 21.18 5.13 8.09
CA LEU A 39 21.56 5.35 9.48
C LEU A 39 22.21 4.10 10.10
N ALA A 40 21.69 2.91 9.81
CA ALA A 40 22.22 1.63 10.30
C ALA A 40 23.62 1.30 9.75
N PHE A 41 23.94 1.77 8.53
CA PHE A 41 25.30 1.67 7.98
C PHE A 41 26.29 2.62 8.66
N TRP A 42 25.81 3.75 9.17
CA TRP A 42 26.66 4.77 9.82
C TRP A 42 26.85 4.53 11.32
N ASP A 43 25.82 4.07 12.02
CA ASP A 43 25.84 3.79 13.46
C ASP A 43 25.12 2.47 13.76
N ALA A 44 25.76 1.61 14.57
CA ALA A 44 25.19 0.35 15.02
C ALA A 44 23.84 0.53 15.75
N LYS A 45 23.61 1.69 16.39
CA LYS A 45 22.31 2.04 16.99
C LYS A 45 21.22 2.27 15.95
N GLY A 46 21.59 2.61 14.72
CA GLY A 46 20.67 2.73 13.59
C GLY A 46 19.99 1.41 13.21
N ILE A 47 20.57 0.26 13.57
CA ILE A 47 19.94 -1.06 13.40
C ILE A 47 18.63 -1.16 14.19
N ALA A 48 18.57 -0.60 15.40
CA ALA A 48 17.35 -0.58 16.19
C ALA A 48 16.26 0.26 15.52
N VAL A 49 16.63 1.41 14.94
CA VAL A 49 15.72 2.26 14.17
C VAL A 49 15.19 1.52 12.95
N LEU A 50 16.06 0.82 12.22
CA LEU A 50 15.67 -0.01 11.07
C LEU A 50 14.69 -1.12 11.45
N PHE A 51 14.92 -1.80 12.58
CA PHE A 51 13.98 -2.81 13.07
C PHE A 51 12.59 -2.21 13.37
N VAL A 52 12.55 -1.04 14.00
CA VAL A 52 11.29 -0.34 14.31
C VAL A 52 10.57 0.09 13.03
N THR A 53 11.28 0.66 12.05
CA THR A 53 10.65 1.12 10.80
C THR A 53 10.12 -0.05 9.97
N VAL A 54 10.86 -1.17 9.92
CA VAL A 54 10.41 -2.39 9.24
C VAL A 54 9.19 -2.98 9.94
N ALA A 55 9.20 -3.10 11.28
CA ALA A 55 8.06 -3.61 12.04
C ALA A 55 6.81 -2.72 11.88
N TYR A 56 6.99 -1.40 11.89
CA TYR A 56 5.91 -0.44 11.63
C TYR A 56 5.34 -0.60 10.22
N SER A 57 6.20 -0.74 9.22
CA SER A 57 5.82 -0.98 7.81
C SER A 57 4.96 -2.24 7.68
N LEU A 58 5.38 -3.33 8.33
CA LEU A 58 4.68 -4.61 8.32
C LEU A 58 3.32 -4.53 9.01
N SER A 59 3.28 -3.95 10.21
CA SER A 59 2.03 -3.74 10.99
C SER A 59 0.95 -3.03 10.17
N LEU A 60 1.37 -2.03 9.40
CA LEU A 60 0.42 -1.31 8.56
C LEU A 60 0.03 -2.09 7.32
N HIS A 61 0.96 -2.80 6.67
CA HIS A 61 0.61 -3.65 5.54
C HIS A 61 -0.47 -4.67 5.93
N LEU A 62 -0.34 -5.27 7.12
CA LEU A 62 -1.36 -6.15 7.69
C LEU A 62 -2.70 -5.45 7.90
N LYS A 63 -2.70 -4.23 8.46
CA LYS A 63 -3.94 -3.44 8.63
C LYS A 63 -4.62 -3.08 7.31
N TYR A 64 -3.86 -2.76 6.27
CA TYR A 64 -4.42 -2.44 4.95
C TYR A 64 -4.97 -3.70 4.26
N SER A 65 -4.24 -4.81 4.33
CA SER A 65 -4.70 -6.12 3.84
C SER A 65 -6.00 -6.54 4.51
N GLN A 66 -6.11 -6.40 5.83
CA GLN A 66 -7.36 -6.69 6.55
C GLN A 66 -8.54 -5.82 6.11
N ARG A 67 -8.29 -4.54 5.76
CA ARG A 67 -9.36 -3.66 5.26
C ARG A 67 -9.81 -4.03 3.85
N GLU A 68 -8.89 -4.46 3.00
CA GLU A 68 -9.24 -4.97 1.67
C GLU A 68 -10.00 -6.29 1.76
N GLU A 69 -9.57 -7.20 2.63
CA GLU A 69 -10.29 -8.44 2.92
C GLU A 69 -11.69 -8.19 3.50
N GLN A 70 -11.84 -7.23 4.42
CA GLN A 70 -13.15 -6.83 4.94
C GLN A 70 -14.05 -6.25 3.86
N ARG A 71 -13.49 -5.45 2.94
CA ARG A 71 -14.26 -4.90 1.82
C ARG A 71 -14.75 -6.00 0.87
N LEU A 72 -13.86 -6.93 0.49
CA LEU A 72 -14.22 -8.07 -0.35
C LEU A 72 -15.24 -8.98 0.34
N THR A 73 -15.11 -9.19 1.64
CA THR A 73 -16.06 -9.98 2.43
C THR A 73 -17.43 -9.31 2.46
N ASN A 74 -17.49 -7.99 2.63
CA ASN A 74 -18.74 -7.23 2.57
C ASN A 74 -19.37 -7.26 1.18
N GLU A 75 -18.58 -7.11 0.11
CA GLU A 75 -19.08 -7.21 -1.28
C GLU A 75 -19.65 -8.62 -1.55
N LEU A 76 -18.98 -9.68 -1.09
CA LEU A 76 -19.49 -11.07 -1.19
C LEU A 76 -20.75 -11.30 -0.35
N LEU A 77 -20.84 -10.70 0.84
CA LEU A 77 -22.03 -10.75 1.69
C LEU A 77 -23.22 -10.06 1.03
N GLU A 78 -23.02 -8.88 0.44
CA GLU A 78 -24.06 -8.20 -0.33
C GLU A 78 -24.52 -9.01 -1.54
N ASP A 79 -23.59 -9.65 -2.27
CA ASP A 79 -23.94 -10.52 -3.39
C ASP A 79 -24.76 -11.76 -2.98
N ILE A 80 -24.49 -12.33 -1.80
CA ILE A 80 -25.29 -13.44 -1.25
C ILE A 80 -26.65 -12.93 -0.79
N LEU A 81 -26.69 -11.79 -0.08
CA LEU A 81 -27.94 -11.20 0.42
C LEU A 81 -28.87 -10.81 -0.74
N ASN A 82 -28.32 -10.23 -1.81
CA ASN A 82 -29.06 -9.84 -3.01
C ASN A 82 -29.57 -11.05 -3.81
N LYS A 83 -28.89 -12.20 -3.72
CA LYS A 83 -29.36 -13.46 -4.33
C LYS A 83 -30.51 -14.09 -3.53
N ASP A 84 -30.54 -13.91 -2.21
CA ASP A 84 -31.57 -14.47 -1.33
C ASP A 84 -32.80 -13.56 -1.13
N THR A 85 -32.82 -12.35 -1.69
CA THR A 85 -34.05 -11.56 -1.81
C THR A 85 -34.84 -11.97 -3.06
N PRO A 86 -35.96 -12.73 -2.94
CA PRO A 86 -36.91 -12.83 -4.02
C PRO A 86 -37.49 -11.43 -4.28
N LEU A 87 -37.36 -10.99 -5.53
CA LEU A 87 -38.01 -9.81 -6.10
C LEU A 87 -39.40 -9.60 -5.48
N ARG A 88 -39.60 -8.44 -4.85
CA ARG A 88 -40.92 -7.98 -4.42
C ARG A 88 -41.48 -7.01 -5.45
#